data_AF-A0A4Y3QLA6-F1
#
_entry.id   AF-A0A4Y3QLA6-F1
#
_cell.length_a   1.000
_cell.length_b   1.000
_cell.length_c   1.000
_cell.angle_alpha   90.00
_cell.angle_beta   90.00
_cell.angle_gamma   90.00
#
_symmetry.space_group_name_H-M   'P 1'
#
loop_
_entity.id
_entity.type
_entity.pdbx_description
1 polymer ?
#
loop_
_entity_poly.entity_id
_entity_poly.type
_entity_poly.pdbx_seq_one_letter_code
_entity_poly.pdbx_strand_id
1 'polypeptide(L)'
;MGRAAEPNHVPGSPASGALWAEVEWVPAGERRRLKIVMAGTLGLMIVGIAVHLTGMVLARTGAGVPLMLVGIALVALALPVAVFVNSYRGITPGTPGPPQLFHLSPIKWEPQDIVTLEASRSRGRQFFVDHGKLRRQYKRMVFFFPQRPTSKHMGQQSLKSKKGQLYLYELEPLTPLGPQYQRGAALGIPHDVTVRVLNRQPLPLTARSRLRRRGR
;
A
#
# COMPACT_ATOMS: atom_id res chain seq x y z
N MET A 1 -27.04 -41.12 -1.95
CA MET A 1 -26.64 -40.42 -0.71
C MET A 1 -25.67 -39.30 -1.08
N GLY A 2 -26.20 -38.11 -1.39
CA GLY A 2 -25.40 -36.94 -1.79
C GLY A 2 -25.16 -36.06 -0.57
N ARG A 3 -23.89 -35.87 -0.20
CA ARG A 3 -23.48 -34.87 0.82
C ARG A 3 -23.82 -33.48 0.28
N ALA A 4 -24.79 -32.83 0.91
CA ALA A 4 -25.02 -31.41 0.74
C ALA A 4 -23.73 -30.65 1.07
N ALA A 5 -23.27 -29.82 0.15
CA ALA A 5 -22.15 -28.93 0.36
C ALA A 5 -22.50 -27.96 1.50
N GLU A 6 -21.67 -27.94 2.55
CA GLU A 6 -21.76 -26.94 3.60
C GLU A 6 -21.62 -25.54 2.97
N PRO A 7 -22.50 -24.58 3.30
CA PRO A 7 -22.34 -23.21 2.88
C PRO A 7 -21.06 -22.65 3.51
N ASN A 8 -20.13 -22.23 2.66
CA ASN A 8 -18.97 -21.44 3.07
C ASN A 8 -19.45 -20.26 3.90
N HIS A 9 -19.14 -20.30 5.20
CA HIS A 9 -19.42 -19.25 6.15
C HIS A 9 -18.70 -17.99 5.68
N VAL A 10 -19.43 -17.05 5.07
CA VAL A 10 -18.95 -15.70 4.81
C VAL A 10 -18.75 -15.03 6.17
N PRO A 11 -17.51 -14.69 6.58
CA PRO A 11 -17.30 -14.03 7.86
C PRO A 11 -17.86 -12.61 7.80
N GLY A 12 -18.89 -12.37 8.61
CA GLY A 12 -19.27 -11.07 9.16
C GLY A 12 -19.44 -9.93 8.16
N SER A 13 -20.69 -9.67 7.75
CA SER A 13 -21.09 -8.29 7.47
C SER A 13 -20.91 -7.50 8.78
N PRO A 14 -19.94 -6.56 8.89
CA PRO A 14 -19.70 -5.88 10.15
C PRO A 14 -20.84 -4.94 10.45
N ALA A 15 -21.32 -4.98 11.69
CA ALA A 15 -22.32 -4.07 12.24
C ALA A 15 -22.15 -2.65 11.70
N SER A 16 -23.24 -2.09 11.18
CA SER A 16 -23.39 -0.73 10.68
C SER A 16 -23.11 0.27 11.80
N GLY A 17 -21.84 0.57 12.06
CA GLY A 17 -21.43 1.53 13.10
C GLY A 17 -19.92 1.60 13.32
N ALA A 18 -19.17 0.52 13.06
CA ALA A 18 -17.72 0.53 13.21
C ALA A 18 -17.03 1.17 11.99
N LEU A 19 -16.39 2.33 12.21
CA LEU A 19 -15.61 3.07 11.21
C LEU A 19 -14.42 2.26 10.67
N TRP A 20 -13.87 1.36 11.51
CA TRP A 20 -12.69 0.58 11.22
C TRP A 20 -13.00 -0.90 11.23
N ALA A 21 -12.30 -1.66 10.39
CA ALA A 21 -12.20 -3.09 10.62
C ALA A 21 -11.40 -3.35 11.92
N GLU A 22 -11.89 -4.28 12.73
CA GLU A 22 -11.23 -4.74 13.96
C GLU A 22 -10.09 -5.71 13.66
N VAL A 23 -10.25 -6.52 12.61
CA VAL A 23 -9.30 -7.56 12.22
C VAL A 23 -8.47 -7.11 11.02
N GLU A 24 -7.15 -7.29 11.11
CA GLU A 24 -6.22 -7.04 10.01
C GLU A 24 -6.31 -8.19 8.99
N TRP A 25 -7.00 -7.94 7.89
CA TRP A 25 -7.30 -8.92 6.83
C TRP A 25 -6.14 -9.19 5.85
N VAL A 26 -4.99 -8.53 6.02
CA VAL A 26 -3.78 -8.86 5.24
C VAL A 26 -3.27 -10.24 5.66
N PRO A 27 -3.04 -11.19 4.74
CA PRO A 27 -2.57 -12.52 5.07
C PRO A 27 -1.30 -12.51 5.93
N ALA A 28 -1.27 -13.34 6.99
CA ALA A 28 -0.15 -13.38 7.92
C ALA A 28 1.20 -13.71 7.25
N GLY A 29 1.17 -14.58 6.22
CA GLY A 29 2.34 -14.94 5.42
C GLY A 29 2.94 -13.75 4.67
N GLU A 30 2.10 -12.88 4.09
CA GLU A 30 2.55 -11.68 3.38
C GLU A 30 3.23 -10.69 4.36
N ARG A 31 2.63 -10.51 5.55
CA ARG A 31 3.22 -9.68 6.61
C ARG A 31 4.57 -10.22 7.07
N ARG A 32 4.68 -11.53 7.32
CA ARG A 32 5.92 -12.15 7.78
C ARG A 32 7.01 -12.02 6.73
N ARG A 33 6.70 -12.29 5.46
CA ARG A 33 7.63 -12.12 4.34
C ARG A 33 8.12 -10.68 4.23
N LEU A 34 7.21 -9.71 4.31
CA LEU A 34 7.56 -8.28 4.28
C LEU A 34 8.52 -7.91 5.42
N LYS A 35 8.23 -8.34 6.65
CA LYS A 35 9.10 -8.10 7.82
C LYS A 35 10.48 -8.72 7.65
N ILE A 36 10.57 -9.97 7.19
CA ILE A 36 11.84 -10.67 6.98
C ILE A 36 12.67 -9.92 5.94
N VAL A 37 12.08 -9.56 4.80
CA VAL A 37 12.83 -8.86 3.75
C VAL A 37 13.25 -7.46 4.19
N MET A 38 12.39 -6.71 4.89
CA MET A 38 12.76 -5.41 5.44
C MET A 38 13.89 -5.53 6.46
N ALA A 39 13.85 -6.51 7.36
CA ALA A 39 14.91 -6.75 8.34
C ALA A 39 16.25 -7.10 7.65
N GLY A 40 16.23 -7.98 6.64
CA GLY A 40 17.41 -8.32 5.86
C GLY A 40 17.98 -7.12 5.09
N THR A 41 17.11 -6.31 4.49
CA THR A 41 17.51 -5.09 3.76
C THR A 41 18.15 -4.07 4.70
N LEU A 42 17.57 -3.88 5.90
CA LEU A 42 18.11 -2.99 6.93
C LEU A 42 19.46 -3.51 7.44
N GLY A 43 19.58 -4.81 7.70
CA GLY A 43 20.85 -5.44 8.08
C GLY A 43 21.94 -5.22 7.04
N LEU A 44 21.63 -5.42 5.75
CA LEU A 44 22.55 -5.18 4.64
C LEU A 44 23.00 -3.70 4.57
N MET A 45 22.09 -2.75 4.79
CA MET A 45 22.45 -1.33 4.84
C MET A 45 23.37 -1.02 6.03
N ILE A 46 23.07 -1.52 7.23
CA ILE A 46 23.88 -1.28 8.43
C ILE A 46 25.30 -1.84 8.22
N VAL A 47 25.42 -3.07 7.75
CA VAL A 47 26.71 -3.71 7.45
C VAL A 47 27.46 -2.93 6.37
N GLY A 48 26.79 -2.57 5.27
CA GLY A 48 27.41 -1.80 4.19
C GLY A 48 27.93 -0.44 4.65
N ILE A 49 27.17 0.29 5.46
CA ILE A 49 27.58 1.58 6.05
C ILE A 49 28.78 1.39 6.98
N ALA A 50 28.74 0.39 7.87
CA ALA A 50 29.84 0.12 8.79
C ALA A 50 31.13 -0.20 8.03
N VAL A 51 31.08 -1.11 7.04
CA VAL A 51 32.21 -1.47 6.19
C VAL A 51 32.76 -0.26 5.43
N HIS A 52 31.87 0.60 4.91
CA HIS A 52 32.27 1.83 4.22
C HIS A 52 33.02 2.80 5.15
N LEU A 53 32.49 3.04 6.36
CA LEU A 53 33.12 3.91 7.35
C LEU A 53 34.46 3.35 7.81
N THR A 54 34.57 2.04 8.04
CA THR A 54 35.85 1.39 8.34
C THR A 54 36.85 1.59 7.20
N GLY A 55 36.40 1.46 5.95
CA GLY A 55 37.23 1.72 4.77
C GLY A 55 37.73 3.15 4.70
N MET A 56 36.90 4.14 5.06
CA MET A 56 37.30 5.55 5.11
C MET A 56 38.39 5.81 6.14
N VAL A 57 38.28 5.22 7.34
CA VAL A 57 39.31 5.33 8.38
C VAL A 57 40.63 4.70 7.92
N LEU A 58 40.54 3.60 7.18
CA LEU A 58 41.69 2.86 6.65
C LEU A 58 42.13 3.32 5.26
N ALA A 59 41.62 4.41 4.70
CA ALA A 59 41.87 4.81 3.31
C ALA A 59 43.36 4.97 2.95
N ARG A 60 44.20 5.24 3.96
CA ARG A 60 45.67 5.37 3.82
C ARG A 60 46.41 4.03 3.79
N THR A 61 45.78 2.94 4.24
CA THR A 61 46.29 1.59 4.07
C THR A 61 45.74 1.09 2.74
N GLY A 62 46.54 0.42 1.90
CA GLY A 62 46.11 0.00 0.55
C GLY A 62 44.81 -0.83 0.51
N ALA A 63 44.35 -1.34 1.66
CA ALA A 63 43.09 -2.06 1.83
C ALA A 63 41.85 -1.17 2.09
N GLY A 64 42.01 0.12 2.39
CA GLY A 64 40.88 1.01 2.71
C GLY A 64 39.94 1.26 1.53
N VAL A 65 40.50 1.55 0.36
CA VAL A 65 39.71 1.79 -0.88
C VAL A 65 38.84 0.58 -1.28
N PRO A 66 39.35 -0.67 -1.36
CA PRO A 66 38.50 -1.81 -1.69
C PRO A 66 37.41 -2.03 -0.64
N LEU A 67 37.71 -1.80 0.65
CA LEU A 67 36.71 -1.91 1.72
C LEU A 67 35.58 -0.86 1.57
N MET A 68 35.93 0.38 1.19
CA MET A 68 34.95 1.43 0.88
C MET A 68 34.02 1.02 -0.27
N LEU A 69 34.57 0.44 -1.34
CA LEU A 69 33.81 -0.01 -2.51
C LEU A 69 32.87 -1.18 -2.17
N VAL A 70 33.33 -2.13 -1.36
CA VAL A 70 32.48 -3.23 -0.87
C VAL A 70 31.32 -2.68 -0.04
N GLY A 71 31.57 -1.73 0.86
CA GLY A 71 30.53 -1.07 1.64
C GLY A 71 29.48 -0.38 0.75
N ILE A 72 29.92 0.35 -0.28
CA ILE A 72 29.03 0.98 -1.27
C ILE A 72 28.22 -0.07 -2.02
N ALA A 73 28.86 -1.16 -2.48
CA ALA A 73 28.19 -2.22 -3.22
C ALA A 73 27.07 -2.89 -2.39
N LEU A 74 27.32 -3.14 -1.10
CA LEU A 74 26.30 -3.69 -0.19
C LEU A 74 25.09 -2.75 -0.04
N VAL A 75 25.33 -1.45 0.14
CA VAL A 75 24.24 -0.45 0.21
C VAL A 75 23.50 -0.36 -1.13
N ALA A 76 24.22 -0.38 -2.26
CA ALA A 76 23.64 -0.34 -3.59
C ALA A 76 22.75 -1.56 -3.88
N LEU A 77 23.10 -2.74 -3.36
CA LEU A 77 22.30 -3.97 -3.45
C LEU A 77 21.02 -3.92 -2.60
N ALA A 78 21.02 -3.18 -1.48
CA ALA A 78 19.83 -3.02 -0.63
C ALA A 78 18.73 -2.19 -1.32
N LEU A 79 19.12 -1.22 -2.15
CA LEU A 79 18.21 -0.30 -2.83
C LEU A 79 17.17 -0.99 -3.75
N PRO A 80 17.55 -1.86 -4.72
CA PRO A 80 16.57 -2.55 -5.56
C PRO A 80 15.66 -3.48 -4.77
N VAL A 81 16.14 -4.10 -3.69
CA VAL A 81 15.33 -4.92 -2.80
C VAL A 81 14.28 -4.06 -2.09
N ALA A 82 14.69 -2.93 -1.51
CA ALA A 82 13.77 -1.99 -0.88
C ALA A 82 12.68 -1.48 -1.85
N VAL A 83 13.07 -1.15 -3.09
CA VAL A 83 12.13 -0.74 -4.15
C VAL A 83 11.18 -1.88 -4.50
N PHE A 84 11.69 -3.09 -4.73
CA PHE A 84 10.88 -4.26 -5.12
C PHE A 84 9.85 -4.66 -4.05
N VAL A 85 10.20 -4.49 -2.78
CA VAL A 85 9.35 -4.81 -1.63
C VAL A 85 8.28 -3.75 -1.40
N ASN A 86 8.59 -2.48 -1.68
CA ASN A 86 7.65 -1.37 -1.52
C ASN A 86 6.86 -1.01 -2.79
N SER A 87 7.06 -1.74 -3.89
CA SER A 87 6.35 -1.53 -5.15
C SER A 87 4.96 -2.18 -5.15
N TYR A 88 4.03 -1.56 -5.87
CA TYR A 88 2.75 -2.18 -6.20
C TYR A 88 2.96 -3.31 -7.21
N ARG A 89 2.41 -4.50 -6.97
CA ARG A 89 2.57 -5.67 -7.84
C ARG A 89 1.31 -5.94 -8.63
N GLY A 90 1.44 -6.18 -9.93
CA GLY A 90 0.31 -6.54 -10.78
C GLY A 90 -0.42 -7.77 -10.24
N ILE A 91 -1.75 -7.69 -10.18
CA ILE A 91 -2.63 -8.83 -9.94
C ILE A 91 -2.86 -9.53 -11.29
N THR A 92 -3.00 -10.86 -11.28
CA THR A 92 -3.25 -11.65 -12.49
C THR A 92 -4.43 -11.09 -13.29
N PRO A 93 -4.24 -10.79 -14.60
CA PRO A 93 -5.31 -10.37 -15.50
C PRO A 93 -6.49 -11.34 -15.45
N GLY A 94 -7.72 -10.80 -15.41
CA GLY A 94 -8.93 -11.62 -15.33
C GLY A 94 -9.37 -12.00 -13.91
N THR A 95 -8.56 -11.69 -12.88
CA THR A 95 -9.05 -11.74 -11.50
C THR A 95 -10.17 -10.69 -11.34
N PRO A 96 -11.41 -11.09 -11.02
CA PRO A 96 -12.47 -10.11 -10.80
C PRO A 96 -12.06 -9.18 -9.66
N GLY A 97 -12.24 -7.87 -9.89
CA GLY A 97 -12.04 -6.88 -8.85
C GLY A 97 -12.98 -7.14 -7.67
N PRO A 98 -12.63 -6.65 -6.46
CA PRO A 98 -13.56 -6.75 -5.34
C PRO A 98 -14.87 -6.01 -5.69
N PRO A 99 -16.03 -6.56 -5.31
CA PRO A 99 -17.32 -5.94 -5.60
C PRO A 99 -17.49 -4.60 -4.87
N GLN A 100 -16.68 -4.37 -3.85
CA GLN A 100 -16.70 -3.18 -3.03
C GLN A 100 -15.29 -2.66 -2.80
N LEU A 101 -15.14 -1.36 -2.84
CA LEU A 101 -13.89 -0.63 -2.64
C LEU A 101 -14.07 0.39 -1.53
N PHE A 102 -12.99 0.63 -0.80
CA PHE A 102 -12.94 1.67 0.22
C PHE A 102 -11.94 2.75 -0.19
N HIS A 103 -12.35 4.01 -0.15
CA HIS A 103 -11.53 5.14 -0.57
C HIS A 103 -11.61 6.29 0.43
N LEU A 104 -10.54 7.09 0.48
CA LEU A 104 -10.46 8.27 1.33
C LEU A 104 -10.39 9.54 0.51
N SER A 105 -11.34 10.43 0.76
CA SER A 105 -11.35 11.73 0.10
C SER A 105 -11.73 12.84 1.07
N PRO A 106 -11.13 14.04 0.93
CA PRO A 106 -11.59 15.25 1.61
C PRO A 106 -12.83 15.86 0.93
N ILE A 107 -13.14 15.46 -0.31
CA ILE A 107 -14.33 15.91 -1.03
C ILE A 107 -15.54 15.22 -0.39
N LYS A 108 -16.61 15.99 -0.17
CA LYS A 108 -17.88 15.48 0.36
C LYS A 108 -18.75 14.99 -0.80
N TRP A 109 -18.98 13.68 -0.86
CA TRP A 109 -19.95 13.02 -1.73
C TRP A 109 -21.10 12.48 -0.89
N GLU A 110 -22.29 12.41 -1.44
CA GLU A 110 -23.45 11.81 -0.80
C GLU A 110 -23.64 10.35 -1.27
N PRO A 111 -24.32 9.49 -0.48
CA PRO A 111 -24.71 8.17 -0.95
C PRO A 111 -25.53 8.24 -2.25
N GLN A 112 -25.33 7.26 -3.12
CA GLN A 112 -25.85 7.17 -4.50
C GLN A 112 -25.20 8.10 -5.54
N ASP A 113 -24.31 9.02 -5.14
CA ASP A 113 -23.55 9.81 -6.10
C ASP A 113 -22.72 8.90 -7.01
N ILE A 114 -22.71 9.21 -8.31
CA ILE A 114 -21.80 8.62 -9.28
C ILE A 114 -20.60 9.55 -9.42
N VAL A 115 -19.42 9.05 -9.10
CA VAL A 115 -18.18 9.84 -9.13
C VAL A 115 -17.11 9.15 -9.95
N THR A 116 -16.37 9.93 -10.72
CA THR A 116 -15.18 9.45 -11.43
C THR A 116 -13.94 9.88 -10.68
N LEU A 117 -13.17 8.88 -10.23
CA LEU A 117 -11.90 9.09 -9.55
C LEU A 117 -10.80 9.10 -10.60
N GLU A 118 -10.28 10.29 -10.87
CA GLU A 118 -9.23 10.47 -11.88
C GLU A 118 -7.86 10.06 -11.33
N ALA A 119 -7.19 9.13 -12.02
CA ALA A 119 -5.81 8.76 -11.70
C ALA A 119 -4.87 9.97 -11.85
N SER A 120 -5.17 10.86 -12.79
CA SER A 120 -4.41 12.10 -13.03
C SER A 120 -4.39 13.02 -11.78
N ARG A 121 -5.48 13.07 -11.00
CA ARG A 121 -5.60 13.90 -9.79
C ARG A 121 -4.93 13.31 -8.56
N SER A 122 -4.56 12.03 -8.62
CA SER A 122 -3.89 11.36 -7.51
C SER A 122 -2.51 11.97 -7.26
N ARG A 123 -2.26 12.35 -6.00
CA ARG A 123 -1.00 12.96 -5.59
C ARG A 123 0.06 11.87 -5.38
N GLY A 124 1.16 11.98 -6.13
CA GLY A 124 2.32 11.11 -5.97
C GLY A 124 2.38 10.03 -7.04
N ARG A 125 3.58 9.87 -7.59
CA ARG A 125 3.92 8.76 -8.47
C ARG A 125 4.34 7.58 -7.61
N GLN A 126 3.77 6.39 -7.85
CA GLN A 126 4.19 5.16 -7.18
C GLN A 126 4.96 4.27 -8.15
N PHE A 127 5.87 3.48 -7.59
CA PHE A 127 6.50 2.38 -8.30
C PHE A 127 5.52 1.22 -8.42
N PHE A 128 5.51 0.60 -9.60
CA PHE A 128 4.83 -0.66 -9.81
C PHE A 128 5.74 -1.66 -10.52
N VAL A 129 5.45 -2.94 -10.30
CA VAL A 129 6.14 -4.09 -10.85
C VAL A 129 5.05 -4.96 -11.48
N ASP A 130 5.23 -5.28 -12.74
CA ASP A 130 4.27 -6.06 -13.50
C ASP A 130 4.80 -7.47 -13.72
N HIS A 131 4.06 -8.49 -13.27
CA HIS A 131 4.41 -9.90 -13.43
C HIS A 131 5.88 -10.26 -13.13
N GLY A 132 6.45 -9.69 -12.07
CA GLY A 132 7.85 -9.93 -11.66
C GLY A 132 8.89 -9.22 -12.54
N LYS A 133 8.51 -8.62 -13.66
CA LYS A 133 9.37 -7.73 -14.43
C LYS A 133 9.40 -6.38 -13.74
N LEU A 134 10.59 -5.99 -13.30
CA LEU A 134 10.89 -4.70 -12.68
C LEU A 134 10.83 -3.59 -13.74
N ARG A 135 9.65 -3.39 -14.35
CA ARG A 135 9.40 -2.29 -15.27
C ARG A 135 9.29 -1.04 -14.41
N ARG A 136 10.44 -0.44 -14.09
CA ARG A 136 10.55 0.78 -13.27
C ARG A 136 9.80 1.92 -13.95
N GLN A 137 8.51 1.99 -13.71
CA GLN A 137 7.66 3.02 -14.23
C GLN A 137 6.93 3.64 -13.05
N TYR A 138 6.82 4.95 -13.14
CA TYR A 138 6.11 5.76 -12.17
C TYR A 138 4.74 6.05 -12.74
N LYS A 139 3.69 5.55 -12.10
CA LYS A 139 2.31 5.89 -12.47
C LYS A 139 1.60 6.58 -11.31
N ARG A 140 0.70 7.50 -11.66
CA ARG A 140 -0.32 7.96 -10.73
C ARG A 140 -1.39 6.88 -10.71
N MET A 141 -1.91 6.58 -9.53
CA MET A 141 -2.88 5.52 -9.34
C MET A 141 -3.94 6.01 -8.36
N VAL A 142 -5.19 5.63 -8.61
CA VAL A 142 -6.24 5.77 -7.61
C VAL A 142 -6.05 4.64 -6.61
N PHE A 143 -5.99 4.99 -5.33
CA PHE A 143 -5.78 4.04 -4.24
C PHE A 143 -7.09 3.66 -3.59
N PHE A 144 -7.27 2.36 -3.40
CA PHE A 144 -8.42 1.77 -2.74
C PHE A 144 -7.96 0.76 -1.70
N PHE A 145 -8.87 0.39 -0.81
CA PHE A 145 -8.77 -0.83 -0.03
C PHE A 145 -9.88 -1.79 -0.52
N PRO A 146 -9.56 -3.06 -0.82
CA PRO A 146 -10.54 -4.06 -1.23
C PRO A 146 -11.47 -4.50 -0.09
N GLN A 147 -11.13 -4.13 1.16
CA GLN A 147 -11.94 -4.36 2.35
C GLN A 147 -11.82 -3.16 3.28
N ARG A 148 -12.74 -3.05 4.24
CA ARG A 148 -12.75 -1.94 5.19
C ARG A 148 -11.37 -1.83 5.88
N PRO A 149 -10.70 -0.67 5.84
CA PRO A 149 -9.34 -0.56 6.36
C PRO A 149 -9.33 -0.56 7.89
N THR A 150 -8.23 -1.03 8.47
CA THR A 150 -7.94 -0.83 9.89
C THR A 150 -7.39 0.58 10.13
N SER A 151 -7.48 1.09 11.36
CA SER A 151 -6.87 2.37 11.74
C SER A 151 -5.36 2.45 11.45
N LYS A 152 -4.66 1.31 11.44
CA LYS A 152 -3.23 1.19 11.12
C LYS A 152 -2.95 1.36 9.63
N HIS A 153 -3.72 0.72 8.76
CA HIS A 153 -3.56 0.82 7.29
C HIS A 153 -3.78 2.25 6.81
N MET A 154 -4.71 2.93 7.45
CA MET A 154 -5.02 4.34 7.22
C MET A 154 -3.84 5.25 7.56
N GLY A 155 -3.14 4.96 8.67
CA GLY A 155 -1.90 5.63 9.09
C GLY A 155 -0.81 5.65 8.03
N GLN A 156 -0.82 4.65 7.14
CA GLN A 156 0.20 4.46 6.12
C GLN A 156 -0.15 5.15 4.79
N GLN A 157 -1.42 5.54 4.58
CA GLN A 157 -1.77 6.41 3.46
C GLN A 157 -1.44 7.86 3.83
N SER A 158 -0.34 8.36 3.26
CA SER A 158 0.09 9.75 3.40
C SER A 158 -0.85 10.70 2.65
N LEU A 159 -2.08 10.87 3.15
CA LEU A 159 -2.97 11.93 2.70
C LEU A 159 -2.54 13.21 3.41
N LYS A 160 -1.71 14.01 2.72
CA LYS A 160 -1.38 15.39 3.12
C LYS A 160 -2.61 16.30 2.94
N SER A 161 -3.66 16.10 3.74
CA SER A 161 -4.74 17.09 3.89
C SER A 161 -4.41 18.00 5.06
N LYS A 162 -3.81 19.17 4.76
CA LYS A 162 -3.40 20.15 5.77
C LYS A 162 -4.60 20.79 6.49
N LYS A 163 -5.77 20.88 5.86
CA LYS A 163 -6.99 21.51 6.41
C LYS A 163 -8.21 20.83 5.77
N GLY A 164 -9.10 20.23 6.57
CA GLY A 164 -10.33 19.60 6.09
C GLY A 164 -10.72 18.32 6.83
N GLN A 165 -12.03 18.07 6.88
CA GLN A 165 -12.64 16.79 7.26
C GLN A 165 -12.26 15.74 6.20
N LEU A 166 -11.94 14.52 6.63
CA LEU A 166 -11.77 13.39 5.72
C LEU A 166 -12.99 12.48 5.85
N TYR A 167 -13.31 11.79 4.76
CA TYR A 167 -14.39 10.81 4.73
C TYR A 167 -13.86 9.48 4.21
N LEU A 168 -14.31 8.39 4.84
CA LEU A 168 -14.18 7.04 4.34
C LEU A 168 -15.42 6.74 3.50
N TYR A 169 -15.20 6.39 2.25
CA TYR A 169 -16.24 6.02 1.30
C TYR A 169 -16.22 4.52 1.08
N GLU A 170 -17.40 3.95 1.09
CA GLU A 170 -17.69 2.61 0.61
C GLU A 170 -18.24 2.77 -0.82
N LEU A 171 -17.62 2.11 -1.78
CA LEU A 171 -17.78 2.38 -3.20
C LEU A 171 -18.08 1.09 -3.96
N GLU A 172 -18.99 1.17 -4.91
CA GLU A 172 -19.28 0.11 -5.88
C GLU A 172 -18.72 0.53 -7.25
N PRO A 173 -17.81 -0.25 -7.87
CA PRO A 173 -17.35 0.05 -9.21
C PRO A 173 -18.46 -0.19 -10.23
N LEU A 174 -18.75 0.81 -11.07
CA LEU A 174 -19.78 0.72 -12.12
C LEU A 174 -19.24 0.12 -13.43
N THR A 175 -17.91 0.03 -13.54
CA THR A 175 -17.22 -0.56 -14.68
C THR A 175 -16.25 -1.63 -14.17
N PRO A 176 -15.97 -2.67 -14.96
CA PRO A 176 -14.94 -3.64 -14.63
C PRO A 176 -13.62 -2.93 -14.36
N LEU A 177 -13.03 -3.21 -13.19
CA LEU A 177 -11.72 -2.67 -12.84
C LEU A 177 -10.69 -3.26 -13.82
N GLY A 178 -9.98 -2.40 -14.55
CA GLY A 178 -8.92 -2.83 -15.46
C GLY A 178 -7.70 -3.38 -14.71
N PRO A 179 -6.47 -3.19 -15.22
CA PRO A 179 -5.27 -3.67 -14.55
C PRO A 179 -5.15 -3.15 -13.11
N GLN A 180 -5.08 -4.08 -12.15
CA GLN A 180 -5.02 -3.80 -10.73
C GLN A 180 -3.64 -4.15 -10.18
N TYR A 181 -3.20 -3.39 -9.18
CA TYR A 181 -1.92 -3.63 -8.53
C TYR A 181 -2.07 -3.59 -7.01
N GLN A 182 -1.39 -4.47 -6.30
CA GLN A 182 -1.51 -4.61 -4.85
C GLN A 182 -0.21 -4.25 -4.14
N ARG A 183 -0.34 -3.62 -2.97
CA ARG A 183 0.73 -3.45 -2.00
C ARG A 183 0.18 -3.60 -0.58
N GLY A 184 0.37 -4.77 0.02
CA GLY A 184 -0.22 -5.10 1.31
C GLY A 184 -1.74 -4.94 1.28
N ALA A 185 -2.26 -4.04 2.11
CA ALA A 185 -3.70 -3.74 2.18
C ALA A 185 -4.21 -2.80 1.06
N ALA A 186 -3.32 -2.17 0.29
CA ALA A 186 -3.74 -1.17 -0.71
C ALA A 186 -3.84 -1.80 -2.10
N LEU A 187 -4.89 -1.42 -2.82
CA LEU A 187 -5.08 -1.64 -4.25
C LEU A 187 -4.81 -0.31 -4.97
N GLY A 188 -4.07 -0.36 -6.09
CA GLY A 188 -3.78 0.77 -6.95
C GLY A 188 -4.28 0.50 -8.36
N ILE A 189 -5.01 1.46 -8.92
CA ILE A 189 -5.55 1.38 -10.28
C ILE A 189 -4.98 2.54 -11.11
N PRO A 190 -4.28 2.30 -12.23
CA PRO A 190 -3.56 3.33 -12.99
C PRO A 190 -4.43 4.08 -14.02
N HIS A 191 -5.75 3.94 -13.95
CA HIS A 191 -6.73 4.58 -14.83
C HIS A 191 -7.88 5.15 -14.00
N ASP A 192 -8.72 5.93 -14.65
CA ASP A 192 -9.87 6.55 -14.01
C ASP A 192 -10.91 5.49 -13.68
N VAL A 193 -11.55 5.62 -12.50
CA VAL A 193 -12.51 4.64 -12.02
C VAL A 193 -13.82 5.33 -11.70
N THR A 194 -14.87 4.94 -12.39
CA THR A 194 -16.23 5.40 -12.10
C THR A 194 -16.87 4.47 -11.09
N VAL A 195 -17.32 5.06 -9.98
CA VAL A 195 -17.89 4.35 -8.84
C VAL A 195 -19.20 4.99 -8.41
N ARG A 196 -20.07 4.20 -7.82
CA ARG A 196 -21.21 4.67 -7.04
C ARG A 196 -20.84 4.71 -5.57
N VAL A 197 -21.18 5.79 -4.89
CA VAL A 197 -21.01 5.91 -3.44
C VAL A 197 -22.10 5.11 -2.75
N LEU A 198 -21.73 4.04 -2.06
CA LEU A 198 -22.68 3.25 -1.26
C LEU A 198 -22.89 3.88 0.11
N ASN A 199 -21.80 4.29 0.75
CA ASN A 199 -21.84 4.85 2.10
C ASN A 199 -20.73 5.88 2.30
N ARG A 200 -20.98 6.85 3.19
CA ARG A 200 -20.00 7.84 3.64
C ARG A 200 -19.90 7.82 5.16
N GLN A 201 -18.68 7.73 5.66
CA GLN A 201 -18.39 7.81 7.08
C GLN A 201 -17.40 8.93 7.38
N PRO A 202 -17.74 9.92 8.22
CA PRO A 202 -16.81 10.96 8.62
C PRO A 202 -15.71 10.38 9.52
N LEU A 203 -14.45 10.72 9.21
CA LEU A 203 -13.32 10.34 10.04
C LEU A 203 -13.19 11.27 11.25
N PRO A 204 -13.19 10.74 12.49
CA PRO A 204 -13.07 11.57 13.68
C PRO A 204 -11.71 12.28 13.70
N LEU A 205 -11.71 13.51 14.21
CA LEU A 205 -10.51 14.36 14.29
C LEU A 205 -9.37 13.70 15.10
N THR A 206 -9.68 12.78 16.01
CA THR A 206 -8.71 11.99 16.78
C THR A 206 -8.00 10.91 15.95
N ALA A 207 -8.67 10.33 14.94
CA ALA A 207 -7.99 9.48 13.97
C ALA A 207 -6.97 10.30 13.18
N ARG A 208 -7.30 11.54 12.83
CA ARG A 208 -6.44 12.48 12.08
C ARG A 208 -5.14 12.84 12.81
N SER A 209 -5.18 13.03 14.14
CA SER A 209 -3.96 13.33 14.91
C SER A 209 -2.99 12.14 14.96
N ARG A 210 -3.50 10.91 14.99
CA ARG A 210 -2.70 9.68 14.86
C ARG A 210 -2.11 9.50 13.46
N LEU A 211 -2.86 9.84 12.40
CA LEU A 211 -2.34 9.87 11.01
C LEU A 211 -1.18 10.88 10.87
N ARG A 212 -1.26 12.05 11.52
CA ARG A 212 -0.22 13.09 11.46
C ARG A 212 1.07 12.74 12.22
N ARG A 213 0.98 12.05 13.36
CA ARG A 213 2.16 11.71 14.18
C ARG A 213 3.03 10.59 13.58
N ARG A 214 2.47 9.73 12.71
CA ARG A 214 3.21 8.62 12.07
C ARG A 214 3.78 8.95 10.69
N GLY A 215 3.46 10.11 10.14
CA GLY A 215 3.98 10.60 8.85
C GLY A 215 5.09 11.65 8.97
N ARG A 216 5.60 11.89 10.19
CA ARG A 216 6.87 12.57 10.46
C ARG A 216 7.89 11.52 10.83
#